data_AF-A0A965RHY9-F1
#
_entry.id   AF-A0A965RHY9-F1
#
_cell.length_a   1.000
_cell.length_b   1.000
_cell.length_c   1.000
_cell.angle_alpha   90.00
_cell.angle_beta   90.00
_cell.angle_gamma   90.00
#
_symmetry.space_group_name_H-M   'P 1'
#
loop_
_entity.id
_entity.type
_entity.pdbx_description
1 polymer ?
#
loop_
_entity_poly.entity_id
_entity_poly.type
_entity_poly.pdbx_seq_one_letter_code
_entity_poly.pdbx_strand_id
1 'polypeptide(L)'
;MTLMLFVCNVVSADTVVVQSVTVSAQQAAEQMARTGVLRHCGRAGGRREGIGFSSVSAGAALRACCFSREAERGIYRIVDEGVARGPRGWFAVRRYE
;
A
#
# COMPACT_ATOMS: atom_id res chain seq x y z
N MET A 1 -61.08 -3.81 28.18
CA MET A 1 -60.16 -2.92 27.44
C MET A 1 -58.81 -3.63 27.40
N THR A 2 -58.51 -4.32 26.29
CA THR A 2 -57.35 -5.25 26.21
C THR A 2 -56.16 -4.51 25.60
N LEU A 3 -55.08 -4.38 26.38
CA LEU A 3 -53.84 -3.71 25.97
C LEU A 3 -53.00 -4.70 25.14
N MET A 4 -52.86 -4.44 23.84
CA MET A 4 -51.97 -5.20 22.95
C MET A 4 -50.55 -4.63 23.07
N LEU A 5 -49.62 -5.41 23.62
CA LEU A 5 -48.20 -5.10 23.66
C LEU A 5 -47.56 -5.45 22.32
N PHE A 6 -47.12 -4.42 21.57
CA PHE A 6 -46.29 -4.56 20.38
C PHE A 6 -44.86 -4.93 20.80
N VAL A 7 -44.41 -6.12 20.44
CA VAL A 7 -43.03 -6.56 20.66
C VAL A 7 -42.19 -6.16 19.44
N CYS A 8 -41.37 -5.13 19.57
CA CYS A 8 -40.43 -4.72 18.54
C CYS A 8 -39.26 -5.72 18.46
N ASN A 9 -39.12 -6.40 17.32
CA ASN A 9 -37.94 -7.22 17.03
C ASN A 9 -36.75 -6.29 16.77
N VAL A 10 -35.70 -6.37 17.58
CA VAL A 10 -34.44 -5.67 17.36
C VAL A 10 -33.68 -6.40 16.26
N VAL A 11 -33.56 -5.79 15.08
CA VAL A 11 -32.68 -6.31 14.03
C VAL A 11 -31.24 -5.97 14.40
N SER A 12 -30.40 -6.99 14.61
CA SER A 12 -28.98 -6.79 14.87
C SER A 12 -28.28 -6.56 13.54
N ALA A 13 -27.89 -5.31 13.27
CA ALA A 13 -27.09 -4.98 12.11
C ALA A 13 -25.63 -5.36 12.38
N ASP A 14 -25.16 -6.45 11.78
CA ASP A 14 -23.76 -6.85 11.84
C ASP A 14 -22.93 -5.88 10.98
N THR A 15 -22.18 -5.01 11.64
CA THR A 15 -21.32 -4.04 10.96
C THR A 15 -20.04 -4.77 10.54
N VAL A 16 -19.97 -5.20 9.28
CA VAL A 16 -18.73 -5.72 8.70
C VAL A 16 -17.74 -4.56 8.57
N VAL A 17 -16.89 -4.38 9.57
CA VAL A 17 -15.75 -3.46 9.48
C VAL A 17 -14.72 -4.10 8.55
N VAL A 18 -14.71 -3.69 7.28
CA VAL A 18 -13.60 -3.98 6.37
C VAL A 18 -12.41 -3.14 6.84
N GLN A 19 -11.65 -3.68 7.80
CA GLN A 19 -10.42 -3.05 8.25
C GLN A 19 -9.44 -3.07 7.08
N SER A 20 -9.22 -1.91 6.44
CA SER A 20 -8.25 -1.80 5.35
C SER A 20 -6.85 -1.91 5.96
N VAL A 21 -6.30 -3.12 5.99
CA VAL A 21 -4.89 -3.35 6.31
C VAL A 21 -4.09 -2.59 5.27
N THR A 22 -3.53 -1.45 5.67
CA THR A 22 -2.71 -0.63 4.78
C THR A 22 -1.35 -1.30 4.74
N VAL A 23 -1.08 -2.10 3.70
CA VAL A 23 0.22 -2.78 3.52
C VAL A 23 1.29 -1.69 3.44
N SER A 24 2.35 -1.77 4.26
CA SER A 24 3.45 -0.79 4.20
C SER A 24 4.23 -0.90 2.89
N ALA A 25 4.96 0.15 2.50
CA ALA A 25 5.84 0.09 1.34
C ALA A 25 6.86 -1.05 1.46
N GLN A 26 7.36 -1.32 2.66
CA GLN A 26 8.28 -2.43 2.92
C GLN A 26 7.63 -3.79 2.68
N GLN A 27 6.43 -4.03 3.21
CA GLN A 27 5.71 -5.30 2.98
C GLN A 27 5.39 -5.51 1.50
N ALA A 28 5.05 -4.44 0.77
CA ALA A 28 4.85 -4.47 -0.68
C ALA A 28 6.15 -4.82 -1.42
N ALA A 29 7.28 -4.21 -1.05
CA ALA A 29 8.59 -4.52 -1.61
C ALA A 29 8.97 -5.99 -1.38
N GLU A 30 8.74 -6.52 -0.18
CA GLU A 30 8.97 -7.93 0.17
C GLU A 30 8.05 -8.88 -0.61
N GLN A 31 6.79 -8.50 -0.82
CA GLN A 31 5.88 -9.27 -1.67
C GLN A 31 6.37 -9.31 -3.12
N MET A 32 6.82 -8.19 -3.68
CA MET A 32 7.41 -8.14 -5.02
C MET A 32 8.73 -8.93 -5.10
N ALA A 33 9.57 -8.85 -4.08
CA ALA A 33 10.82 -9.61 -4.02
C ALA A 33 10.58 -11.13 -3.96
N ARG A 34 9.55 -11.57 -3.22
CA ARG A 34 9.16 -12.98 -3.13
C ARG A 34 8.55 -13.51 -4.43
N THR A 35 7.70 -12.72 -5.07
CA THR A 35 6.97 -13.13 -6.29
C THR A 35 7.74 -12.87 -7.58
N GLY A 36 8.71 -11.95 -7.57
CA GLY A 36 9.41 -11.46 -8.75
C GLY A 36 8.55 -10.58 -9.67
N VAL A 37 7.34 -10.21 -9.26
CA VAL A 37 6.38 -9.45 -10.06
C VAL A 37 6.33 -8.01 -9.56
N LEU A 38 6.57 -7.05 -10.45
CA LEU A 38 6.38 -5.63 -10.16
C LEU A 38 4.89 -5.30 -10.23
N ARG A 39 4.32 -4.82 -9.13
CA ARG A 39 2.91 -4.46 -9.06
C ARG A 39 2.73 -3.27 -8.14
N HIS A 40 1.89 -2.33 -8.57
CA HIS A 40 1.38 -1.29 -7.68
C HIS A 40 0.52 -1.92 -6.58
N CYS A 41 0.90 -1.67 -5.34
CA CYS A 41 0.20 -2.12 -4.13
C CYS A 41 -0.72 -1.01 -3.57
N GLY A 42 -0.69 0.18 -4.16
CA GLY A 42 -1.60 1.28 -3.86
C GLY A 42 -3.06 0.96 -4.19
N ARG A 43 -3.99 1.51 -3.41
CA ARG A 43 -5.44 1.42 -3.64
C ARG A 43 -5.92 2.55 -4.57
N ALA A 44 -7.02 2.35 -5.27
CA ALA A 44 -7.71 3.44 -5.98
C ALA A 44 -8.06 4.57 -4.98
N GLY A 45 -7.66 5.82 -5.30
CA GLY A 45 -7.76 6.97 -4.39
C GLY A 45 -6.69 7.03 -3.29
N GLY A 46 -5.72 6.11 -3.29
CA GLY A 46 -4.57 6.11 -2.39
C GLY A 46 -3.50 7.12 -2.78
N ARG A 47 -2.49 7.26 -1.91
CA ARG A 47 -1.32 8.11 -2.16
C ARG A 47 -0.57 7.68 -3.42
N ARG A 48 0.10 8.65 -4.06
CA ARG A 48 0.93 8.39 -5.24
C ARG A 48 2.01 7.36 -4.89
N GLU A 49 2.16 6.32 -5.70
CA GLU A 49 3.10 5.22 -5.47
C GLU A 49 4.05 5.10 -6.66
N GLY A 50 5.34 4.96 -6.37
CA GLY A 50 6.36 4.57 -7.33
C GLY A 50 6.94 3.21 -6.97
N ILE A 51 7.10 2.34 -7.96
CA ILE A 51 7.79 1.07 -7.84
C ILE A 51 9.08 1.11 -8.65
N GLY A 52 10.13 0.47 -8.15
CA GLY A 52 11.44 0.48 -8.77
C GLY A 52 12.10 -0.90 -8.70
N PHE A 53 12.99 -1.16 -9.66
CA PHE A 53 13.78 -2.37 -9.69
C PHE A 53 15.22 -2.06 -10.12
N SER A 54 16.18 -2.77 -9.53
CA SER A 54 17.57 -2.76 -10.00
C SER A 54 18.28 -4.06 -9.67
N SER A 55 19.03 -4.62 -10.61
CA SER A 55 19.94 -5.74 -10.33
C SER A 55 21.16 -5.32 -9.51
N VAL A 56 21.49 -4.02 -9.50
CA VAL A 56 22.76 -3.48 -9.00
C VAL A 56 22.74 -3.23 -7.49
N SER A 57 21.81 -2.39 -7.00
CA SER A 57 21.77 -2.01 -5.58
C SER A 57 20.38 -1.55 -5.13
N ALA A 58 20.16 -1.56 -3.81
CA ALA A 58 18.95 -1.01 -3.18
C ALA A 58 18.73 0.47 -3.55
N GLY A 59 19.77 1.29 -3.45
CA GLY A 59 19.69 2.72 -3.80
C GLY A 59 19.38 2.96 -5.28
N ALA A 60 19.89 2.10 -6.18
CA ALA A 60 19.54 2.17 -7.60
C ALA A 60 18.06 1.82 -7.84
N ALA A 61 17.51 0.84 -7.13
CA ALA A 61 16.09 0.50 -7.22
C ALA A 61 15.21 1.66 -6.70
N LEU A 62 15.58 2.30 -5.60
CA LEU A 62 14.88 3.46 -5.05
C LEU A 62 14.87 4.66 -6.00
N ARG A 63 16.02 4.97 -6.64
CA ARG A 63 16.10 6.02 -7.66
C ARG A 63 15.32 5.68 -8.93
N ALA A 64 15.11 4.40 -9.22
CA ALA A 64 14.30 3.95 -10.35
C ALA A 64 12.79 4.04 -10.10
N CYS A 65 12.34 4.27 -8.85
CA CYS A 65 10.92 4.47 -8.58
C CYS A 65 10.37 5.70 -9.32
N CYS A 66 9.14 5.60 -9.83
CA CYS A 66 8.41 6.74 -10.35
C CYS A 66 8.37 7.86 -9.30
N PHE A 67 8.43 9.11 -9.75
CA PHE A 67 8.41 10.32 -8.92
C PHE A 67 9.62 10.55 -8.01
N SER A 68 10.63 9.67 -8.04
CA SER A 68 11.86 9.86 -7.25
C SER A 68 12.59 11.14 -7.62
N ARG A 69 12.61 11.52 -8.90
CA ARG A 69 13.24 12.78 -9.36
C ARG A 69 12.45 14.01 -8.90
N GLU A 70 11.13 13.95 -8.97
CA GLU A 70 10.24 15.00 -8.47
C GLU A 70 10.37 15.16 -6.95
N ALA A 71 10.51 14.05 -6.22
CA ALA A 71 10.78 14.07 -4.79
C ALA A 71 12.15 14.66 -4.45
N GLU A 72 13.19 14.33 -5.22
CA GLU A 72 14.53 14.94 -5.10
C GLU A 72 14.51 16.45 -5.36
N ARG A 73 13.60 16.91 -6.23
CA ARG A 73 13.36 18.34 -6.51
C ARG A 73 12.45 19.03 -5.47
N GLY A 74 11.99 18.30 -4.46
CA GLY A 74 11.09 18.81 -3.42
C GLY A 74 9.64 19.01 -3.86
N ILE A 75 9.24 18.47 -5.02
CA ILE A 75 7.87 18.59 -5.54
C ILE A 75 6.93 17.65 -4.80
N TYR A 76 7.42 16.45 -4.45
CA TYR A 76 6.66 15.48 -3.66
C TYR A 76 7.43 15.08 -2.41
N ARG A 77 6.71 14.86 -1.31
CA ARG A 77 7.30 14.39 -0.06
C ARG A 77 7.20 12.87 0.01
N ILE A 78 8.32 12.19 0.26
CA ILE A 78 8.33 10.74 0.53
C ILE A 78 7.69 10.52 1.90
N VAL A 79 6.65 9.70 1.96
CA VAL A 79 5.90 9.40 3.19
C VAL A 79 6.07 7.97 3.69
N ASP A 80 6.48 7.07 2.81
CA ASP A 80 6.69 5.64 3.11
C ASP A 80 7.65 5.09 2.05
N GLU A 81 8.60 4.27 2.47
CA GLU A 81 9.63 3.70 1.61
C GLU A 81 9.92 2.26 2.04
N GLY A 82 10.09 1.39 1.05
CA GLY A 82 10.45 0.00 1.26
C GLY A 82 11.38 -0.51 0.17
N VAL A 83 12.32 -1.35 0.54
CA VAL A 83 13.21 -2.02 -0.40
C VAL A 83 13.52 -3.44 0.09
N ALA A 84 13.48 -4.40 -0.83
CA ALA A 84 13.74 -5.80 -0.52
C ALA A 84 14.58 -6.46 -1.61
N ARG A 85 15.45 -7.39 -1.21
CA ARG A 85 16.25 -8.21 -2.13
C ARG A 85 15.44 -9.45 -2.52
N GLY A 86 15.23 -9.64 -3.82
CA GLY A 86 14.72 -10.88 -4.40
C GLY A 86 15.77 -11.58 -5.26
N PRO A 87 15.46 -12.76 -5.82
CA PRO A 87 16.40 -13.56 -6.61
C PRO A 87 16.95 -12.82 -7.85
N ARG A 88 16.15 -11.92 -8.43
CA ARG A 88 16.50 -11.17 -9.65
C ARG A 88 17.19 -9.84 -9.39
N GLY A 89 17.11 -9.29 -8.18
CA GLY A 89 17.45 -7.90 -7.95
C GLY A 89 16.83 -7.31 -6.69
N TRP A 90 16.94 -6.01 -6.57
CA TRP A 90 16.33 -5.18 -5.55
C TRP A 90 15.00 -4.64 -6.07
N PHE A 91 13.96 -4.78 -5.26
CA PHE A 91 12.61 -4.29 -5.51
C PHE A 91 12.32 -3.18 -4.53
N ALA A 92 11.84 -2.04 -5.01
CA ALA A 92 11.61 -0.85 -4.21
C ALA A 92 10.18 -0.34 -4.38
N VAL A 93 9.65 0.23 -3.31
CA VAL A 93 8.37 0.95 -3.27
C VAL A 93 8.60 2.27 -2.56
N ARG A 94 8.13 3.36 -3.15
CA ARG A 94 8.03 4.68 -2.50
C ARG A 94 6.62 5.19 -2.61
N ARG A 95 6.13 5.83 -1.56
CA ARG A 95 4.85 6.54 -1.56
C ARG A 95 5.10 8.00 -1.30
N TYR A 96 4.27 8.82 -1.93
CA TYR A 96 4.44 10.26 -1.99
C TYR A 96 3.14 10.99 -1.66
N GLU A 97 3.29 12.18 -1.08
CA GLU A 97 2.25 13.21 -1.03
C GLU A 97 2.70 14.50 -1.73
#